data_AF-A0A0B3S505-F1
#
_entry.id   AF-A0A0B3S505-F1
#
_cell.length_a   1.000
_cell.length_b   1.000
_cell.length_c   1.000
_cell.angle_alpha   90.00
_cell.angle_beta   90.00
_cell.angle_gamma   90.00
#
_symmetry.space_group_name_H-M   'P 1'
#
loop_
_entity.id
_entity.type
_entity.pdbx_description
1 polymer ?
#
loop_
_entity_poly.entity_id
_entity_poly.type
_entity_poly.pdbx_seq_one_letter_code
_entity_poly.pdbx_strand_id
1 'polypeptide(L)' 'MSKLVNLNRFKKQKARDDKRRAGDRNAARHGVSKSEKDLAEARRAKAERDLDGHEKE' A
#
# COMPACT_ATOMS: atom_id res chain seq x y z
N MET A 1 6.38 16.54 -36.03
CA MET A 1 6.31 15.09 -36.32
C MET A 1 5.32 14.45 -35.37
N SER A 2 4.21 13.91 -35.88
CA SER A 2 3.23 13.20 -35.04
C SER A 2 3.73 11.78 -34.79
N LYS A 3 3.93 11.42 -33.52
CA LYS A 3 4.36 10.07 -33.13
C LYS A 3 3.16 9.15 -33.33
N LEU A 4 3.22 8.21 -34.29
CA LEU A 4 2.18 7.19 -34.44
C LEU A 4 2.12 6.34 -33.16
N VAL A 5 1.21 6.70 -32.26
CA VAL A 5 0.98 5.98 -31.02
C VAL A 5 0.01 4.84 -31.30
N ASN A 6 0.50 3.60 -31.21
CA ASN A 6 -0.35 2.42 -31.36
C ASN A 6 -1.35 2.37 -30.18
N LEU A 7 -2.60 2.75 -30.47
CA LEU A 7 -3.66 2.84 -29.46
C LEU A 7 -3.96 1.48 -28.81
N ASN A 8 -3.79 0.37 -29.54
CA ASN A 8 -3.98 -0.98 -29.01
C ASN A 8 -2.91 -1.33 -27.96
N ARG A 9 -1.66 -0.93 -28.19
CA ARG A 9 -0.57 -1.10 -27.20
C ARG A 9 -0.86 -0.27 -25.95
N PHE A 10 -1.31 0.97 -26.11
CA PHE A 10 -1.68 1.83 -24.98
C PHE A 10 -2.82 1.24 -24.15
N LYS A 11 -3.91 0.80 -24.79
CA LYS A 11 -5.04 0.14 -24.11
C LYS A 11 -4.61 -1.10 -23.34
N LYS A 12 -3.75 -1.94 -23.95
CA LYS A 12 -3.18 -3.12 -23.28
C LYS A 12 -2.33 -2.74 -22.07
N GLN A 13 -1.52 -1.68 -22.18
CA GLN A 13 -0.68 -1.23 -21.08
C GLN A 13 -1.53 -0.68 -19.93
N LYS A 14 -2.51 0.18 -20.22
CA LYS A 14 -3.48 0.68 -19.25
C LYS A 14 -4.18 -0.46 -18.50
N ALA A 15 -4.68 -1.46 -19.22
CA ALA A 15 -5.33 -2.62 -18.60
C ALA A 15 -4.40 -3.45 -17.69
N ARG A 16 -3.12 -3.57 -18.01
CA ARG A 16 -2.13 -4.24 -17.15
C ARG A 16 -1.84 -3.41 -15.89
N ASP A 17 -1.70 -2.11 -16.03
CA ASP A 17 -1.41 -1.21 -14.91
C ASP A 17 -2.59 -1.13 -13.94
N ASP A 18 -3.82 -1.10 -14.44
CA ASP A 18 -5.02 -1.13 -13.60
C ASP A 18 -5.15 -2.46 -12.83
N LYS A 19 -4.82 -3.60 -13.47
CA LYS A 19 -4.74 -4.90 -12.80
C LYS A 19 -3.66 -4.93 -11.72
N ARG A 20 -2.47 -4.36 -11.98
CA ARG A 20 -1.39 -4.26 -11.00
C ARG A 20 -1.82 -3.45 -9.78
N ARG A 21 -2.40 -2.26 -9.99
CA ARG A 21 -2.94 -1.42 -8.91
C ARG A 21 -4.04 -2.10 -8.11
N ALA A 22 -4.88 -2.93 -8.73
CA ALA A 22 -5.87 -3.73 -8.01
C ALA A 22 -5.18 -4.81 -7.17
N GLY A 23 -4.17 -5.48 -7.71
CA GLY A 23 -3.33 -6.44 -7.00
C GLY A 23 -2.65 -5.83 -5.78
N ASP A 24 -2.02 -4.66 -5.93
CA ASP A 24 -1.32 -3.97 -4.83
C ASP A 24 -2.30 -3.58 -3.71
N ARG A 25 -3.50 -3.09 -4.07
CA ARG A 25 -4.57 -2.79 -3.09
C ARG A 25 -5.05 -4.04 -2.36
N ASN A 26 -5.18 -5.15 -3.06
CA ASN A 26 -5.58 -6.42 -2.44
C ASN A 26 -4.47 -7.00 -1.57
N ALA A 27 -3.21 -6.90 -1.98
CA ALA A 27 -2.05 -7.28 -1.19
C ALA A 27 -1.96 -6.44 0.10
N ALA A 28 -2.22 -5.14 0.04
CA ALA A 28 -2.26 -4.30 1.24
C ALA A 28 -3.44 -4.65 2.17
N ARG A 29 -4.60 -5.04 1.62
CA ARG A 29 -5.80 -5.37 2.41
C ARG A 29 -5.76 -6.77 3.01
N HIS A 30 -5.30 -7.74 2.22
CA HIS A 30 -5.41 -9.17 2.48
C HIS A 30 -4.07 -9.89 2.62
N GLY A 31 -2.96 -9.27 2.20
CA GLY A 31 -1.61 -9.85 2.30
C GLY A 31 -0.94 -9.64 3.65
N VAL A 32 -1.54 -8.84 4.55
CA VAL A 32 -1.06 -8.69 5.92
C VAL A 32 -1.80 -9.71 6.79
N SER A 33 -1.06 -10.68 7.32
CA SER A 33 -1.61 -11.68 8.23
C SER A 33 -2.13 -11.01 9.51
N LYS A 34 -3.09 -11.65 10.19
CA LYS A 34 -3.65 -11.11 11.44
C LYS A 34 -2.54 -10.83 12.48
N SER A 35 -1.60 -11.75 12.60
CA SER A 35 -0.42 -11.63 13.47
C SER A 35 0.46 -10.42 13.16
N GLU A 36 0.63 -10.06 11.88
CA GLU A 36 1.43 -8.88 11.51
C GLU A 36 0.69 -7.57 11.80
N LYS A 37 -0.64 -7.56 11.65
CA LYS A 37 -1.48 -6.42 12.05
C LYS A 37 -1.40 -6.21 13.57
N ASP A 38 -1.58 -7.27 14.34
CA ASP A 38 -1.54 -7.23 15.80
C ASP A 38 -0.15 -6.77 16.30
N LEU A 39 0.93 -7.23 15.67
CA LEU A 39 2.29 -6.80 15.97
C LEU A 39 2.52 -5.32 15.65
N ALA A 40 1.99 -4.83 14.52
CA ALA A 40 2.10 -3.42 14.15
C ALA A 40 1.32 -2.51 15.11
N GLU A 41 0.13 -2.94 15.54
CA GLU A 41 -0.69 -2.24 16.52
C GLU A 41 -0.01 -2.21 17.89
N ALA A 42 0.49 -3.35 18.38
CA ALA A 42 1.21 -3.42 19.65
C ALA A 42 2.46 -2.52 19.65
N ARG A 43 3.17 -2.45 18.52
CA ARG A 43 4.32 -1.53 18.35
C ARG A 43 3.89 -0.06 18.36
N ARG A 44 2.78 0.29 17.71
CA ARG A 44 2.21 1.65 17.78
C ARG A 44 1.78 2.02 19.19
N ALA A 45 1.02 1.17 19.86
CA ALA A 45 0.58 1.41 21.23
C ALA A 45 1.74 1.48 22.24
N LYS A 46 2.85 0.79 21.96
CA LYS A 46 4.09 0.98 22.73
C LYS A 46 4.71 2.36 22.44
N ALA A 47 4.87 2.72 21.17
CA ALA A 47 5.44 4.00 20.78
C ALA A 47 4.61 5.20 21.30
N GLU A 48 3.28 5.11 21.25
CA GLU A 48 2.39 6.12 21.82
C GLU A 48 2.58 6.27 23.33
N ARG A 49 2.65 5.15 24.07
CA ARG A 49 2.94 5.19 25.51
C ARG A 49 4.33 5.75 25.84
N ASP A 50 5.32 5.40 25.03
CA ASP A 50 6.70 5.89 25.19
C ASP A 50 6.73 7.42 24.95
N LEU A 51 6.00 7.92 23.95
CA LEU A 51 5.88 9.35 23.67
C LEU A 51 5.06 10.10 24.73
N ASP A 52 3.90 9.57 25.13
CA ASP A 52 3.06 10.13 26.20
C ASP A 52 3.81 10.19 27.55
N GLY A 53 4.69 9.22 27.79
CA GLY A 53 5.58 9.19 28.94
C GLY A 53 6.64 10.29 28.88
N HIS A 54 7.15 10.60 27.68
CA HIS A 54 8.10 11.69 27.45
C HIS A 54 7.46 13.10 27.48
N GLU A 55 6.18 13.25 27.13
CA GLU A 55 5.48 14.54 27.22
C GLU A 55 5.06 14.91 28.65
N LYS A 56 5.08 13.96 29.59
CA LYS A 56 4.68 14.16 31.00
C LYS A 56 5.86 14.40 31.95
N GLU A 57 7.11 14.33 31.49
CA GLU A 57 8.30 14.80 32.22
C GLU A 57 8.72 16.21 31.77
#